data_AF-A0AA40TMG6-F1
#
_entry.id   AF-A0AA40TMG6-F1
#
_cell.length_a   1.000
_cell.length_b   1.000
_cell.length_c   1.000
_cell.angle_alpha   90.00
_cell.angle_beta   90.00
_cell.angle_gamma   90.00
#
_symmetry.space_group_name_H-M   'P 1'
#
loop_
_entity.id
_entity.type
_entity.pdbx_description
1 polymer ?
#
loop_
_entity_poly.entity_id
_entity_poly.type
_entity_poly.pdbx_seq_one_letter_code
_entity_poly.pdbx_strand_id
1 'polypeptide(L)'
;MGSLKDQLMDIEAERFDEWLEDNYPDVVPNSEEWEQAANLYYWEQEALADQAQWDHEHGLFVASLNNIQERYQHAKQELKKLDALLDKEQSELVYRMSFVHTVTVMEAYLMYCARALLEHDWPLCRFLVEYYLKSERVKKNEKQSAREMELHMFRPAARNYVSRMTFHNVKTIERYFGAVLHIPPVWPVKPLGIIADWRNDLVHRNGVDEYDVPRVISAQQLQNALQKVSDLIEAAHLSLRLELDYFGNWRTEENREIISSALYIPPAGEES
;
A
#
# COMPACT_ATOMS: atom_id res chain seq x y z
N MET A 1 17.01 -36.67 -19.30
CA MET A 1 16.51 -35.75 -18.25
C MET A 1 16.33 -36.46 -16.90
N GLY A 2 17.17 -37.45 -16.53
CA GLY A 2 17.08 -38.17 -15.25
C GLY A 2 18.08 -37.69 -14.17
N SER A 3 19.29 -37.29 -14.59
CA SER A 3 20.43 -37.06 -13.68
C SER A 3 20.22 -36.04 -12.55
N LEU A 4 19.43 -34.97 -12.74
CA LEU A 4 19.23 -33.96 -11.69
C LEU A 4 18.16 -34.40 -10.67
N LYS A 5 17.16 -35.14 -11.14
CA LYS A 5 16.08 -35.63 -10.29
C LYS A 5 16.58 -36.76 -9.38
N ASP A 6 17.40 -37.64 -9.93
CA ASP A 6 18.03 -38.73 -9.17
C ASP A 6 18.97 -38.16 -8.09
N GLN A 7 19.77 -37.14 -8.44
CA GLN A 7 20.62 -36.42 -7.46
C GLN A 7 19.84 -35.73 -6.35
N LEU A 8 18.67 -35.13 -6.65
CA LEU A 8 17.83 -34.51 -5.63
C LEU A 8 17.21 -35.56 -4.70
N MET A 9 16.81 -36.71 -5.24
CA MET A 9 16.29 -37.82 -4.44
C MET A 9 17.36 -38.41 -3.52
N ASP A 10 18.60 -38.54 -3.99
CA ASP A 10 19.71 -39.01 -3.16
C ASP A 10 19.98 -38.05 -1.99
N ILE A 11 19.98 -36.74 -2.25
CA ILE A 11 20.16 -35.70 -1.22
C ILE A 11 19.01 -35.70 -0.20
N GLU A 12 17.77 -35.90 -0.64
CA GLU A 12 16.61 -35.98 0.25
C GLU A 12 16.64 -37.23 1.14
N ALA A 13 17.10 -38.36 0.60
CA ALA A 13 17.30 -39.60 1.35
C ALA A 13 18.40 -39.46 2.40
N GLU A 14 19.55 -38.88 2.05
CA GLU A 14 20.65 -38.61 3.00
C GLU A 14 20.18 -37.69 4.15
N ARG A 15 19.41 -36.64 3.85
CA ARG A 15 18.85 -35.74 4.89
C ARG A 15 17.86 -36.42 5.80
N PHE A 16 17.05 -37.34 5.27
CA PHE A 16 16.13 -38.13 6.07
C PHE A 16 16.88 -39.07 7.01
N ASP A 17 17.90 -39.77 6.49
CA ASP A 17 18.72 -40.68 7.29
C ASP A 17 19.46 -39.93 8.42
N GLU A 18 20.04 -38.76 8.13
CA GLU A 18 20.66 -37.89 9.15
C GLU A 18 19.66 -37.45 10.22
N TRP A 19 18.47 -36.96 9.82
CA TRP A 19 17.43 -36.55 10.77
C TRP A 19 16.93 -37.73 11.62
N LEU A 20 16.83 -38.92 11.03
CA LEU A 20 16.38 -40.12 11.73
C LEU A 20 17.43 -40.60 12.74
N GLU A 21 18.72 -40.54 12.42
CA GLU A 21 19.81 -40.84 13.35
C GLU A 21 19.81 -39.88 14.56
N ASP A 22 19.53 -38.59 14.33
CA ASP A 22 19.52 -37.57 15.38
C ASP A 22 18.28 -37.64 16.29
N ASN A 23 17.10 -37.93 15.74
CA ASN A 23 15.83 -37.88 16.48
C ASN A 23 15.35 -39.26 16.98
N TYR A 24 15.71 -40.33 16.27
CA TYR A 24 15.22 -41.69 16.49
C TYR A 24 16.32 -42.77 16.24
N PRO A 25 17.45 -42.73 16.98
CA PRO A 25 18.65 -43.53 16.69
C PRO A 25 18.45 -45.06 16.76
N ASP A 26 17.47 -45.51 17.54
CA ASP A 26 17.21 -46.95 17.77
C ASP A 26 16.16 -47.54 16.82
N VAL A 27 15.63 -46.76 15.88
CA VAL A 27 14.54 -47.18 15.00
C VAL A 27 15.05 -48.07 13.87
N VAL A 28 14.39 -49.22 13.67
CA VAL A 28 14.77 -50.21 12.66
C VAL A 28 14.09 -49.90 11.33
N PRO A 29 14.81 -49.88 10.19
CA PRO A 29 14.22 -49.64 8.88
C PRO A 29 13.03 -50.56 8.57
N ASN A 30 11.94 -49.97 8.06
CA ASN A 30 10.66 -50.65 7.77
C ASN A 30 9.90 -51.21 8.99
N SER A 31 10.23 -50.78 10.21
CA SER A 31 9.36 -50.99 11.37
C SER A 31 8.19 -50.00 11.37
N GLU A 32 7.17 -50.26 12.18
CA GLU A 32 6.04 -49.34 12.35
C GLU A 32 6.51 -47.97 12.89
N GLU A 33 7.49 -47.97 13.79
CA GLU A 33 8.12 -46.76 14.33
C GLU A 33 8.92 -46.00 13.27
N TRP A 34 9.56 -46.71 12.33
CA TRP A 34 10.25 -46.08 11.19
C TRP A 34 9.27 -45.42 10.23
N GLU A 35 8.15 -46.07 9.91
CA GLU A 35 7.10 -45.46 9.07
C GLU A 35 6.49 -44.24 9.75
N GLN A 36 6.29 -44.27 11.07
CA GLN A 36 5.82 -43.11 11.84
C GLN A 36 6.84 -41.96 11.84
N ALA A 37 8.13 -42.25 12.05
CA ALA A 37 9.21 -41.27 12.01
C ALA A 37 9.35 -40.66 10.60
N ALA A 38 9.24 -41.47 9.54
CA ALA A 38 9.22 -41.01 8.16
C ALA A 38 8.06 -40.04 7.91
N ASN A 39 6.84 -40.41 8.33
CA ASN A 39 5.67 -39.53 8.20
C ASN A 39 5.85 -38.21 8.96
N LEU A 40 6.40 -38.24 10.17
CA LEU A 40 6.69 -37.04 10.96
C LEU A 40 7.71 -36.14 10.25
N TYR A 41 8.81 -36.70 9.75
CA TYR A 41 9.80 -35.96 8.97
C TYR A 41 9.17 -35.29 7.75
N TYR A 42 8.38 -36.04 6.96
CA TYR A 42 7.74 -35.48 5.77
C TYR A 42 6.76 -34.35 6.13
N TRP A 43 5.99 -34.48 7.21
CA TRP A 43 5.11 -33.41 7.69
C TRP A 43 5.90 -32.19 8.18
N GLU A 44 7.03 -32.38 8.85
CA GLU A 44 7.91 -31.27 9.26
C GLU A 44 8.50 -30.56 8.04
N GLN A 45 8.96 -31.29 7.03
CA GLN A 45 9.48 -30.70 5.79
C GLN A 45 8.40 -29.96 5.01
N GLU A 46 7.17 -30.51 4.93
CA GLU A 46 6.03 -29.85 4.31
C GLU A 46 5.69 -28.55 5.05
N ALA A 47 5.61 -28.58 6.38
CA ALA A 47 5.36 -27.39 7.20
C ALA A 47 6.46 -26.32 7.03
N LEU A 48 7.73 -26.72 6.94
CA LEU A 48 8.85 -25.80 6.69
C LEU A 48 8.78 -25.19 5.29
N ALA A 49 8.43 -25.98 4.27
CA ALA A 49 8.26 -25.51 2.91
C ALA A 49 7.09 -24.53 2.80
N ASP A 50 5.94 -24.85 3.40
CA ASP A 50 4.77 -23.98 3.47
C ASP A 50 5.10 -22.65 4.17
N GLN A 51 5.82 -22.71 5.29
CA GLN A 51 6.26 -21.51 6.02
C GLN A 51 7.21 -20.66 5.17
N ALA A 52 8.18 -21.27 4.49
CA ALA A 52 9.12 -20.55 3.63
C ALA A 52 8.41 -19.90 2.42
N GLN A 53 7.44 -20.60 1.82
CA GLN A 53 6.61 -20.07 0.76
C GLN A 53 5.78 -18.88 1.26
N TRP A 54 5.13 -19.02 2.42
CA TRP A 54 4.37 -17.94 3.04
C TRP A 54 5.23 -16.72 3.32
N ASP A 55 6.42 -16.89 3.90
CA ASP A 55 7.35 -15.78 4.18
C ASP A 55 7.81 -15.09 2.90
N HIS A 56 8.03 -15.85 1.83
CA HIS A 56 8.37 -15.30 0.51
C HIS A 56 7.21 -14.47 -0.08
N GLU A 57 6.01 -15.04 -0.15
CA GLU A 57 4.82 -14.37 -0.68
C GLU A 57 4.44 -13.14 0.16
N HIS A 58 4.53 -13.26 1.49
CA HIS A 58 4.32 -12.17 2.41
C HIS A 58 5.35 -11.06 2.21
N GLY A 59 6.63 -11.42 2.03
CA GLY A 59 7.69 -10.47 1.71
C GLY A 59 7.43 -9.70 0.41
N LEU A 60 7.03 -10.40 -0.67
CA LEU A 60 6.63 -9.79 -1.93
C LEU A 60 5.42 -8.86 -1.76
N PHE A 61 4.41 -9.28 -1.01
CA PHE A 61 3.26 -8.46 -0.70
C PHE A 61 3.66 -7.19 0.05
N VAL A 62 4.48 -7.28 1.11
CA VAL A 62 4.95 -6.11 1.86
C VAL A 62 5.76 -5.16 0.99
N ALA A 63 6.58 -5.68 0.08
CA ALA A 63 7.30 -4.87 -0.91
C ALA A 63 6.32 -4.15 -1.86
N SER A 64 5.28 -4.84 -2.33
CA SER A 64 4.24 -4.27 -3.20
C SER A 64 3.51 -3.08 -2.57
N LEU A 65 3.41 -3.03 -1.24
CA LEU A 65 2.78 -1.93 -0.49
C LEU A 65 3.60 -0.63 -0.54
N ASN A 66 4.86 -0.72 -0.92
CA ASN A 66 5.76 0.43 -1.13
C ASN A 66 5.93 0.79 -2.62
N ASN A 67 5.17 0.15 -3.53
CA ASN A 67 5.23 0.44 -4.95
C ASN A 67 3.98 1.20 -5.42
N ILE A 68 4.14 2.49 -5.76
CA ILE A 68 3.05 3.36 -6.20
C ILE A 68 2.32 2.81 -7.44
N GLN A 69 3.05 2.23 -8.40
CA GLN A 69 2.48 1.69 -9.64
C GLN A 69 1.60 0.47 -9.36
N GLU A 70 2.08 -0.45 -8.53
CA GLU A 70 1.32 -1.64 -8.16
C GLU A 70 0.08 -1.27 -7.32
N ARG A 71 0.20 -0.30 -6.41
CA ARG A 71 -0.96 0.20 -5.65
C ARG A 71 -1.99 0.87 -6.56
N TYR A 72 -1.56 1.58 -7.58
CA TYR A 72 -2.45 2.17 -8.58
C TYR A 72 -3.19 1.09 -9.37
N GLN A 73 -2.48 0.08 -9.88
CA GLN A 73 -3.09 -1.05 -10.59
C GLN A 73 -4.11 -1.79 -9.72
N HIS A 74 -3.76 -2.05 -8.46
CA HIS A 74 -4.67 -2.66 -7.50
C HIS A 74 -5.93 -1.80 -7.29
N ALA A 75 -5.77 -0.49 -7.07
CA ALA A 75 -6.91 0.41 -6.90
C ALA A 75 -7.82 0.45 -8.14
N LYS A 76 -7.27 0.52 -9.37
CA LYS A 76 -8.07 0.45 -10.60
C LYS A 76 -8.84 -0.86 -10.74
N GLN A 77 -8.22 -1.98 -10.40
CA GLN A 77 -8.87 -3.29 -10.46
C GLN A 77 -10.04 -3.36 -9.49
N GLU A 78 -9.87 -2.87 -8.26
CA GLU A 78 -10.94 -2.81 -7.26
C GLU A 78 -12.08 -1.89 -7.70
N LEU A 79 -11.79 -0.68 -8.20
CA LEU A 79 -12.82 0.22 -8.74
C LEU A 79 -13.56 -0.39 -9.92
N LYS A 80 -12.87 -1.13 -10.81
CA LYS A 80 -13.50 -1.83 -11.93
C LYS A 80 -14.46 -2.94 -11.47
N LYS A 81 -14.12 -3.67 -10.41
CA LYS A 81 -15.03 -4.68 -9.82
C LYS A 81 -16.28 -4.02 -9.24
N LEU A 82 -16.12 -2.88 -8.58
CA LEU A 82 -17.24 -2.10 -8.04
C LEU A 82 -18.14 -1.53 -9.15
N ASP A 83 -17.53 -1.03 -10.23
CA ASP A 83 -18.24 -0.52 -11.40
C ASP A 83 -19.08 -1.60 -12.07
N ALA A 84 -18.56 -2.83 -12.19
CA ALA A 84 -19.31 -3.97 -12.73
C ALA A 84 -20.57 -4.34 -11.93
N LEU A 85 -20.70 -3.91 -10.66
CA LEU A 85 -21.94 -4.09 -9.89
C LEU A 85 -23.08 -3.22 -10.41
N LEU A 86 -22.78 -2.17 -11.18
CA LEU A 86 -23.77 -1.29 -11.81
C LEU A 86 -24.39 -1.90 -13.07
N ASP A 87 -23.84 -3.00 -13.62
CA ASP A 87 -24.37 -3.68 -14.82
C ASP A 87 -25.78 -4.24 -14.62
N LYS A 88 -26.18 -4.45 -13.35
CA LYS A 88 -27.50 -4.95 -12.96
C LYS A 88 -28.01 -4.16 -11.76
N GLU A 89 -29.32 -4.12 -11.60
CA GLU A 89 -29.92 -3.59 -10.38
C GLU A 89 -29.50 -4.43 -9.18
N GLN A 90 -29.05 -3.76 -8.13
CA GLN A 90 -28.62 -4.37 -6.88
C GLN A 90 -29.52 -3.92 -5.74
N SER A 91 -29.48 -4.67 -4.63
CA SER A 91 -30.12 -4.20 -3.39
C SER A 91 -29.42 -2.95 -2.86
N GLU A 92 -30.16 -2.14 -2.11
CA GLU A 92 -29.62 -0.93 -1.48
C GLU A 92 -28.39 -1.24 -0.61
N LEU A 93 -28.39 -2.38 0.10
CA LEU A 93 -27.26 -2.79 0.94
C LEU A 93 -25.98 -2.96 0.11
N VAL A 94 -26.07 -3.55 -1.08
CA VAL A 94 -24.93 -3.70 -1.99
C VAL A 94 -24.44 -2.31 -2.42
N TYR A 95 -25.33 -1.39 -2.79
CA TYR A 95 -24.90 -0.03 -3.14
C TYR A 95 -24.26 0.73 -1.99
N ARG A 96 -24.78 0.61 -0.76
CA ARG A 96 -24.18 1.20 0.45
C ARG A 96 -22.77 0.66 0.70
N MET A 97 -22.60 -0.66 0.66
CA MET A 97 -21.31 -1.31 0.87
C MET A 97 -20.30 -0.93 -0.22
N SER A 98 -20.74 -0.91 -1.48
CA SER A 98 -19.91 -0.51 -2.61
C SER A 98 -19.47 0.96 -2.52
N PHE A 99 -20.36 1.84 -2.08
CA PHE A 99 -20.03 3.26 -1.87
C PHE A 99 -18.97 3.42 -0.78
N VAL A 100 -19.14 2.75 0.37
CA VAL A 100 -18.15 2.77 1.45
C VAL A 100 -16.81 2.19 0.96
N HIS A 101 -16.83 1.07 0.24
CA HIS A 101 -15.62 0.44 -0.29
C HIS A 101 -14.89 1.33 -1.31
N THR A 102 -15.63 2.07 -2.13
CA THR A 102 -15.06 3.06 -3.08
C THR A 102 -14.16 4.07 -2.36
N VAL A 103 -14.63 4.60 -1.22
CA VAL A 103 -13.83 5.52 -0.38
C VAL A 103 -12.66 4.81 0.28
N THR A 104 -12.85 3.57 0.73
CA THR A 104 -11.78 2.75 1.31
C THR A 104 -10.65 2.47 0.32
N VAL A 105 -10.97 2.19 -0.96
CA VAL A 105 -9.97 1.99 -2.02
C VAL A 105 -9.12 3.23 -2.22
N MET A 106 -9.76 4.41 -2.29
CA MET A 106 -9.07 5.70 -2.38
C MET A 106 -8.16 5.96 -1.17
N GLU A 107 -8.69 5.77 0.03
CA GLU A 107 -7.96 6.02 1.28
C GLU A 107 -6.75 5.10 1.41
N ALA A 108 -6.91 3.80 1.12
CA ALA A 108 -5.82 2.84 1.10
C ALA A 108 -4.77 3.23 0.06
N TYR A 109 -5.19 3.58 -1.17
CA TYR A 109 -4.27 4.01 -2.23
C TYR A 109 -3.42 5.21 -1.80
N LEU A 110 -4.06 6.28 -1.31
CA LEU A 110 -3.37 7.49 -0.88
C LEU A 110 -2.45 7.23 0.31
N MET A 111 -2.88 6.43 1.30
CA MET A 111 -2.06 6.07 2.45
C MET A 111 -0.81 5.30 2.04
N TYR A 112 -0.95 4.27 1.19
CA TYR A 112 0.20 3.50 0.73
C TYR A 112 1.14 4.33 -0.15
N CYS A 113 0.60 5.22 -1.00
CA CYS A 113 1.44 6.14 -1.76
C CYS A 113 2.18 7.12 -0.86
N ALA A 114 1.50 7.70 0.13
CA ALA A 114 2.11 8.55 1.14
C ALA A 114 3.25 7.84 1.86
N ARG A 115 3.07 6.56 2.20
CA ARG A 115 4.11 5.72 2.81
C ARG A 115 5.26 5.42 1.86
N ALA A 116 4.96 5.07 0.61
CA ALA A 116 5.94 4.74 -0.42
C ALA A 116 6.88 5.91 -0.73
N LEU A 117 6.37 7.14 -0.77
CA LEU A 117 7.18 8.35 -0.94
C LEU A 117 8.31 8.45 0.09
N LEU A 118 8.07 8.00 1.33
CA LEU A 118 9.03 8.07 2.43
C LEU A 118 10.20 7.09 2.28
N GLU A 119 10.15 6.16 1.31
CA GLU A 119 11.31 5.35 0.95
C GLU A 119 12.39 6.21 0.27
N HIS A 120 12.03 7.39 -0.26
CA HIS A 120 12.94 8.30 -0.93
C HIS A 120 13.39 9.45 -0.02
N ASP A 121 14.68 9.80 -0.07
CA ASP A 121 15.27 10.79 0.84
C ASP A 121 14.67 12.19 0.68
N TRP A 122 14.36 12.62 -0.55
CA TRP A 122 13.81 13.95 -0.81
C TRP A 122 12.40 14.13 -0.20
N PRO A 123 11.40 13.27 -0.51
CA PRO A 123 10.09 13.36 0.12
C PRO A 123 10.15 13.13 1.64
N LEU A 124 11.05 12.26 2.13
CA LEU A 124 11.23 12.03 3.57
C LEU A 124 11.75 13.28 4.30
N CYS A 125 12.71 14.00 3.71
CA CYS A 125 13.23 15.25 4.24
C CYS A 125 12.13 16.32 4.32
N ARG A 126 11.34 16.46 3.25
CA ARG A 126 10.19 17.37 3.22
C ARG A 126 9.13 16.99 4.24
N PHE A 127 8.81 15.70 4.35
CA PHE A 127 7.90 15.22 5.39
C PHE A 127 8.42 15.60 6.78
N LEU A 128 9.70 15.40 7.08
CA LEU A 128 10.28 15.79 8.36
C LEU A 128 10.11 17.29 8.63
N VAL A 129 10.58 18.15 7.71
CA VAL A 129 10.69 19.60 7.91
C VAL A 129 9.34 20.31 7.78
N GLU A 130 8.61 20.02 6.71
CA GLU A 130 7.40 20.76 6.32
C GLU A 130 6.12 20.20 6.94
N TYR A 131 6.13 18.94 7.39
CA TYR A 131 4.93 18.30 7.93
C TYR A 131 5.10 17.88 9.40
N TYR A 132 6.04 16.99 9.71
CA TYR A 132 6.19 16.35 11.02
C TYR A 132 6.60 17.35 12.11
N LEU A 133 7.66 18.13 11.88
CA LEU A 133 8.14 19.13 12.86
C LEU A 133 7.15 20.28 13.06
N LYS A 134 6.29 20.58 12.07
CA LYS A 134 5.22 21.58 12.15
C LYS A 134 3.91 21.03 12.72
N SER A 135 3.79 19.71 12.93
CA SER A 135 2.58 19.09 13.47
C SER A 135 2.41 19.39 14.96
N GLU A 136 1.24 19.88 15.35
CA GLU A 136 0.88 20.07 16.78
C GLU A 136 0.66 18.75 17.52
N ARG A 137 0.44 17.65 16.77
CA ARG A 137 0.19 16.31 17.34
C ARG A 137 1.47 15.62 17.82
N VAL A 138 2.64 16.12 17.43
CA VAL A 138 3.94 15.54 17.78
C VAL A 138 4.53 16.29 18.98
N LYS A 139 5.00 15.54 19.98
CA LYS A 139 5.55 16.12 21.21
C LYS A 139 6.90 16.80 20.96
N LYS A 140 7.24 17.80 21.80
CA LYS A 140 8.50 18.56 21.65
C LYS A 140 9.76 17.69 21.70
N ASN A 141 9.79 16.69 22.57
CA ASN A 141 10.91 15.75 22.68
C ASN A 141 11.05 14.88 21.42
N GLU A 142 9.95 14.36 20.87
CA GLU A 142 9.95 13.58 19.62
C GLU A 142 10.47 14.41 18.45
N LYS A 143 10.07 15.69 18.36
CA LYS A 143 10.60 16.63 17.37
C LYS A 143 12.10 16.86 17.52
N GLN A 144 12.60 16.95 18.75
CA GLN A 144 14.02 17.13 19.00
C GLN A 144 14.81 15.90 18.57
N SER A 145 14.37 14.70 18.97
CA SER A 145 15.00 13.45 18.54
C SER A 145 15.01 13.29 17.02
N ALA A 146 13.91 13.65 16.34
CA ALA A 146 13.84 13.58 14.88
C ALA A 146 14.77 14.59 14.16
N ARG A 147 15.15 15.70 14.81
CA ARG A 147 16.11 16.67 14.25
C ARG A 147 17.55 16.22 14.36
N GLU A 148 17.87 15.51 15.44
CA GLU A 148 19.23 15.08 15.76
C GLU A 148 19.60 13.77 15.06
N MET A 149 18.60 12.94 14.75
CA MET A 149 18.84 11.64 14.10
C MET A 149 19.11 11.79 12.61
N GLU A 150 19.92 10.88 12.07
CA GLU A 150 20.10 10.78 10.62
C GLU A 150 18.79 10.39 9.92
N LEU A 151 18.57 10.95 8.72
CA LEU A 151 17.31 10.81 7.99
C LEU A 151 16.89 9.35 7.78
N HIS A 152 17.85 8.45 7.52
CA HIS A 152 17.58 7.03 7.30
C HIS A 152 17.02 6.34 8.56
N MET A 153 17.45 6.77 9.76
CA MET A 153 16.95 6.26 11.04
C MET A 153 15.53 6.77 11.36
N PHE A 154 15.14 7.92 10.79
CA PHE A 154 13.81 8.49 10.94
C PHE A 154 12.74 7.78 10.10
N ARG A 155 13.14 7.14 8.99
CA ARG A 155 12.22 6.53 8.01
C ARG A 155 11.19 5.57 8.62
N PRO A 156 11.55 4.62 9.53
CA PRO A 156 10.56 3.74 10.15
C PRO A 156 9.52 4.50 10.98
N ALA A 157 9.94 5.54 11.72
CA ALA A 157 9.04 6.38 12.51
C ALA A 157 8.08 7.18 11.61
N ALA A 158 8.58 7.73 10.50
CA ALA A 158 7.77 8.43 9.51
C ALA A 158 6.71 7.50 8.89
N ARG A 159 7.08 6.28 8.50
CA ARG A 159 6.15 5.29 7.95
C ARG A 159 5.06 4.89 8.95
N ASN A 160 5.42 4.69 10.22
CA ASN A 160 4.46 4.38 11.28
C ASN A 160 3.54 5.57 11.60
N TYR A 161 4.03 6.80 11.47
CA TYR A 161 3.19 7.97 11.60
C TYR A 161 2.13 8.01 10.49
N VAL A 162 2.54 7.82 9.23
CA VAL A 162 1.65 7.86 8.06
C VAL A 162 0.65 6.71 8.04
N SER A 163 1.02 5.51 8.49
CA SER A 163 0.08 4.37 8.54
C SER A 163 -1.10 4.57 9.50
N ARG A 164 -1.01 5.53 10.42
CA ARG A 164 -2.07 5.91 11.36
C ARG A 164 -2.89 7.10 10.87
N MET A 165 -2.54 7.68 9.72
CA MET A 165 -3.28 8.78 9.13
C MET A 165 -4.46 8.26 8.30
N THR A 166 -5.50 9.06 8.24
CA THR A 166 -6.67 8.82 7.40
C THR A 166 -6.73 9.83 6.26
N PHE A 167 -6.98 9.33 5.04
CA PHE A 167 -6.92 10.11 3.80
C PHE A 167 -8.29 10.29 3.14
N HIS A 168 -9.40 10.01 3.84
CA HIS A 168 -10.73 10.39 3.38
C HIS A 168 -11.06 11.88 3.61
N ASN A 169 -10.25 12.61 4.38
CA ASN A 169 -10.44 14.04 4.65
C ASN A 169 -9.61 14.92 3.70
N VAL A 170 -10.27 15.82 2.97
CA VAL A 170 -9.64 16.74 2.00
C VAL A 170 -8.49 17.55 2.61
N LYS A 171 -8.68 18.10 3.82
CA LYS A 171 -7.63 18.90 4.48
C LYS A 171 -6.40 18.06 4.80
N THR A 172 -6.57 16.78 5.14
CA THR A 172 -5.45 15.87 5.36
C THR A 172 -4.69 15.62 4.07
N ILE A 173 -5.41 15.35 2.97
CA ILE A 173 -4.81 15.14 1.64
C ILE A 173 -3.99 16.38 1.24
N GLU A 174 -4.62 17.55 1.23
CA GLU A 174 -3.97 18.81 0.83
C GLU A 174 -2.77 19.15 1.70
N ARG A 175 -2.92 19.03 3.03
CA ARG A 175 -1.82 19.32 3.96
C ARG A 175 -0.64 18.37 3.82
N TYR A 176 -0.91 17.07 3.67
CA TYR A 176 0.16 16.07 3.56
C TYR A 176 0.88 16.19 2.22
N PHE A 177 0.14 16.05 1.11
CA PHE A 177 0.76 16.02 -0.21
C PHE A 177 1.27 17.40 -0.65
N GLY A 178 0.65 18.50 -0.19
CA GLY A 178 1.18 19.84 -0.40
C GLY A 178 2.49 20.12 0.35
N ALA A 179 2.75 19.43 1.48
CA ALA A 179 4.02 19.53 2.19
C ALA A 179 5.10 18.60 1.62
N VAL A 180 4.72 17.35 1.34
CA VAL A 180 5.64 16.28 0.98
C VAL A 180 6.09 16.33 -0.47
N LEU A 181 5.23 16.70 -1.42
CA LEU A 181 5.58 16.77 -2.84
C LEU A 181 6.31 18.08 -3.16
N HIS A 182 7.23 18.02 -4.13
CA HIS A 182 7.95 19.19 -4.64
C HIS A 182 7.02 20.11 -5.41
N ILE A 183 6.22 19.53 -6.30
CA ILE A 183 5.23 20.25 -7.08
C ILE A 183 3.89 20.10 -6.36
N PRO A 184 3.35 21.17 -5.74
CA PRO A 184 2.07 21.08 -5.04
C PRO A 184 0.98 20.59 -6.00
N PRO A 185 0.30 19.48 -5.68
CA PRO A 185 -0.65 18.88 -6.60
C PRO A 185 -1.94 19.68 -6.68
N VAL A 186 -2.51 19.82 -7.89
CA VAL A 186 -3.87 20.30 -8.09
C VAL A 186 -4.78 19.11 -8.37
N TRP A 187 -5.28 18.49 -7.30
CA TRP A 187 -6.14 17.32 -7.38
C TRP A 187 -7.63 17.69 -7.29
N PRO A 188 -8.53 16.92 -7.92
CA PRO A 188 -9.98 17.17 -7.90
C PRO A 188 -10.61 16.70 -6.56
N VAL A 189 -10.13 17.25 -5.44
CA VAL A 189 -10.53 16.82 -4.08
C VAL A 189 -11.86 17.40 -3.60
N LYS A 190 -12.37 18.47 -4.24
CA LYS A 190 -13.61 19.14 -3.80
C LYS A 190 -14.82 18.20 -3.64
N PRO A 191 -15.10 17.26 -4.58
CA PRO A 191 -16.23 16.34 -4.45
C PRO A 191 -16.09 15.35 -3.28
N LEU A 192 -14.87 15.13 -2.75
CA LEU A 192 -14.64 14.16 -1.70
C LEU A 192 -15.27 14.54 -0.37
N GLY A 193 -15.48 15.83 -0.09
CA GLY A 193 -16.10 16.26 1.17
C GLY A 193 -17.46 15.58 1.37
N ILE A 194 -18.34 15.71 0.37
CA ILE A 194 -19.67 15.10 0.39
C ILE A 194 -19.57 13.57 0.43
N ILE A 195 -18.67 12.98 -0.36
CA ILE A 195 -18.49 11.52 -0.42
C ILE A 195 -18.03 10.96 0.94
N ALA A 196 -17.10 11.65 1.61
CA ALA A 196 -16.58 11.27 2.91
C ALA A 196 -17.64 11.42 4.01
N ASP A 197 -18.43 12.48 3.97
CA ASP A 197 -19.54 12.70 4.91
C ASP A 197 -20.58 11.58 4.78
N TRP A 198 -20.96 11.24 3.55
CA TRP A 198 -21.91 10.14 3.28
C TRP A 198 -21.36 8.79 3.73
N ARG A 199 -20.08 8.53 3.49
CA ARG A 199 -19.41 7.33 4.01
C ARG A 199 -19.44 7.29 5.53
N ASN A 200 -19.23 8.42 6.21
CA ASN A 200 -19.30 8.49 7.66
C ASN A 200 -20.72 8.25 8.19
N ASP A 201 -21.73 8.82 7.55
CA ASP A 201 -23.15 8.58 7.89
C ASP A 201 -23.48 7.07 7.76
N LEU A 202 -23.06 6.44 6.66
CA LEU A 202 -23.28 5.01 6.42
C LEU A 202 -22.59 4.10 7.44
N VAL A 203 -21.36 4.43 7.86
CA VAL A 203 -20.54 3.55 8.73
C VAL A 203 -20.72 3.84 10.22
N HIS A 204 -20.89 5.09 10.62
CA HIS A 204 -20.88 5.50 12.03
C HIS A 204 -22.25 5.90 12.58
N ARG A 205 -23.20 6.23 11.71
CA ARG A 205 -24.56 6.63 12.08
C ARG A 205 -25.61 5.66 11.54
N ASN A 206 -25.23 4.43 11.22
CA ASN A 206 -26.14 3.40 10.70
C ASN A 206 -26.94 3.86 9.45
N GLY A 207 -26.34 4.71 8.62
CA GLY A 207 -26.98 5.25 7.41
C GLY A 207 -28.02 6.34 7.66
N VAL A 208 -27.95 7.07 8.78
CA VAL A 208 -28.65 8.35 8.94
C VAL A 208 -27.66 9.50 9.06
N ASP A 209 -28.07 10.70 8.69
CA ASP A 209 -27.22 11.89 8.82
C ASP A 209 -27.34 12.58 10.19
N GLU A 210 -26.73 13.76 10.33
CA GLU A 210 -26.78 14.54 11.58
C GLU A 210 -28.16 15.11 11.94
N TYR A 211 -29.11 15.03 11.00
CA TYR A 211 -30.50 15.46 11.17
C TYR A 211 -31.47 14.27 11.19
N ASP A 212 -30.96 13.06 11.43
CA ASP A 212 -31.71 11.79 11.45
C ASP A 212 -32.40 11.45 10.11
N VAL A 213 -31.88 11.96 8.98
CA VAL A 213 -32.41 11.66 7.65
C VAL A 213 -31.69 10.42 7.07
N PRO A 214 -32.42 9.38 6.62
CA PRO A 214 -31.81 8.21 6.00
C PRO A 214 -31.02 8.53 4.73
N ARG A 215 -29.82 7.96 4.63
CA ARG A 215 -28.99 7.96 3.43
C ARG A 215 -29.34 6.75 2.58
N VAL A 216 -30.00 7.00 1.45
CA VAL A 216 -30.23 5.99 0.40
C VAL A 216 -29.18 6.18 -0.69
N ILE A 217 -28.49 5.10 -1.05
CA ILE A 217 -27.51 5.09 -2.15
C ILE A 217 -28.15 4.43 -3.37
N SER A 218 -28.31 5.22 -4.42
CA SER A 218 -28.73 4.77 -5.75
C SER A 218 -27.53 4.37 -6.61
N ALA A 219 -27.79 3.62 -7.68
CA ALA A 219 -26.81 3.30 -8.70
C ALA A 219 -26.08 4.55 -9.25
N GLN A 220 -26.83 5.65 -9.48
CA GLN A 220 -26.26 6.91 -9.97
C GLN A 220 -25.29 7.54 -8.96
N GLN A 221 -25.62 7.48 -7.67
CA GLN A 221 -24.75 8.02 -6.62
C GLN A 221 -23.47 7.20 -6.48
N LEU A 222 -23.57 5.87 -6.56
CA LEU A 222 -22.40 4.99 -6.61
C LEU A 222 -21.54 5.28 -7.84
N GLN A 223 -22.14 5.37 -9.03
CA GLN A 223 -21.42 5.70 -10.27
C GLN A 223 -20.69 7.05 -10.16
N ASN A 224 -21.36 8.07 -9.63
CA ASN A 224 -20.74 9.38 -9.42
C ASN A 224 -19.56 9.29 -8.44
N ALA A 225 -19.69 8.56 -7.34
CA ALA A 225 -18.60 8.38 -6.39
C ALA A 225 -17.41 7.63 -7.00
N LEU A 226 -17.66 6.55 -7.74
CA LEU A 226 -16.65 5.79 -8.47
C LEU A 226 -15.89 6.68 -9.45
N GLN A 227 -16.60 7.49 -10.24
CA GLN A 227 -15.96 8.41 -11.18
C GLN A 227 -15.08 9.44 -10.45
N LYS A 228 -15.59 10.10 -9.40
CA LYS A 228 -14.81 11.12 -8.67
C LYS A 228 -13.60 10.56 -7.95
N VAL A 229 -13.72 9.36 -7.39
CA VAL A 229 -12.59 8.64 -6.79
C VAL A 229 -11.59 8.21 -7.85
N SER A 230 -12.05 7.70 -9.00
CA SER A 230 -11.16 7.34 -10.11
C SER A 230 -10.40 8.55 -10.63
N ASP A 231 -11.08 9.68 -10.89
CA ASP A 231 -10.47 10.93 -11.35
C ASP A 231 -9.36 11.40 -10.39
N LEU A 232 -9.62 11.31 -9.08
CA LEU A 232 -8.64 11.66 -8.06
C LEU A 232 -7.44 10.72 -8.06
N ILE A 233 -7.68 9.40 -8.08
CA ILE A 233 -6.61 8.40 -8.06
C ILE A 233 -5.73 8.56 -9.30
N GLU A 234 -6.30 8.82 -10.48
CA GLU A 234 -5.55 9.07 -11.71
C GLU A 234 -4.72 10.35 -11.62
N ALA A 235 -5.31 11.47 -11.18
CA ALA A 235 -4.58 12.72 -10.99
C ALA A 235 -3.44 12.58 -9.96
N ALA A 236 -3.70 11.89 -8.85
CA ALA A 236 -2.70 11.61 -7.83
C ALA A 236 -1.58 10.73 -8.36
N HIS A 237 -1.92 9.65 -9.06
CA HIS A 237 -0.93 8.75 -9.64
C HIS A 237 0.03 9.48 -10.59
N LEU A 238 -0.49 10.35 -11.45
CA LEU A 238 0.33 11.15 -12.37
C LEU A 238 1.29 12.07 -11.61
N SER A 239 0.81 12.82 -10.61
CA SER A 239 1.67 13.69 -9.79
C SER A 239 2.73 12.90 -9.04
N LEU A 240 2.35 11.78 -8.43
CA LEU A 240 3.26 10.93 -7.65
C LEU A 240 4.34 10.28 -8.52
N ARG A 241 3.99 9.84 -9.73
CA ARG A 241 4.97 9.29 -10.67
C ARG A 241 5.98 10.35 -11.09
N LEU A 242 5.50 11.55 -11.45
CA LEU A 242 6.38 12.67 -11.81
C LEU A 242 7.31 13.06 -10.66
N GLU A 243 6.80 13.06 -9.42
CA GLU A 243 7.61 13.31 -8.23
C GLU A 243 8.76 12.29 -8.12
N LEU A 244 8.48 11.00 -8.27
CA LEU A 244 9.51 9.96 -8.20
C LEU A 244 10.49 10.04 -9.36
N ASP A 245 10.01 10.36 -10.56
CA ASP A 245 10.86 10.49 -11.74
C ASP A 245 11.85 11.66 -11.58
N TYR A 246 11.42 12.79 -11.04
CA TYR A 246 12.27 13.98 -10.89
C TYR A 246 13.05 14.05 -9.58
N PHE A 247 12.53 13.50 -8.48
CA PHE A 247 13.05 13.72 -7.12
C PHE A 247 13.25 12.42 -6.32
N GLY A 248 13.10 11.24 -6.94
CA GLY A 248 13.44 9.97 -6.30
C GLY A 248 14.95 9.80 -6.09
N ASN A 249 15.37 9.46 -4.87
CA ASN A 249 16.74 9.12 -4.46
C ASN A 249 17.85 9.97 -5.11
N TRP A 250 18.20 11.08 -4.47
CA TRP A 250 19.33 11.96 -4.84
C TRP A 250 19.20 12.64 -6.22
N ARG A 251 17.98 12.67 -6.80
CA ARG A 251 17.72 13.49 -7.97
C ARG A 251 17.42 14.94 -7.56
N THR A 252 18.22 15.87 -8.08
CA THR A 252 18.21 17.31 -7.76
C THR A 252 17.46 18.12 -8.82
N GLU A 253 17.26 19.42 -8.58
CA GLU A 253 16.72 20.35 -9.59
C GLU A 253 17.57 20.35 -10.89
N GLU A 254 18.88 20.12 -10.81
CA GLU A 254 19.74 19.93 -12.00
C GLU A 254 19.33 18.70 -12.82
N ASN A 255 18.94 17.60 -12.17
CA ASN A 255 18.45 16.42 -12.89
C ASN A 255 17.12 16.69 -13.59
N ARG A 256 16.26 17.56 -13.03
CA ARG A 256 15.04 18.03 -13.70
C ARG A 256 15.37 18.87 -14.94
N GLU A 257 16.31 19.82 -14.85
CA GLU A 257 16.72 20.64 -16.01
C GLU A 257 17.32 19.77 -17.11
N ILE A 258 18.18 18.82 -16.76
CA ILE A 258 18.77 17.85 -17.70
C ILE A 258 17.66 17.01 -18.37
N ILE A 259 16.73 16.43 -17.61
CA ILE A 259 15.63 15.63 -18.18
C ILE A 259 14.68 16.49 -19.03
N SER A 260 14.36 17.72 -18.60
CA SER A 260 13.50 18.64 -19.35
C SER A 260 14.13 19.09 -20.67
N SER A 261 15.44 19.36 -20.68
CA SER A 261 16.23 19.69 -21.87
C SER A 261 16.38 18.49 -22.82
N ALA A 262 16.45 17.27 -22.29
CA ALA A 262 16.51 16.05 -23.09
C ALA A 262 15.16 15.66 -23.72
N LEU A 263 14.04 16.10 -23.12
CA LEU A 263 12.67 15.77 -23.55
C LEU A 263 11.95 16.92 -24.27
N TYR A 264 12.61 18.06 -24.53
CA TYR A 264 12.00 19.27 -25.15
C TYR A 264 10.70 19.73 -24.46
N ILE A 265 10.63 19.60 -23.13
CA ILE A 265 9.50 20.15 -22.35
C ILE A 265 9.90 21.56 -21.92
N PRO A 266 9.23 22.63 -22.40
CA PRO A 266 9.61 23.99 -22.02
C PRO A 266 9.40 24.17 -20.51
N PRO A 267 10.29 24.93 -19.83
CA PRO A 267 10.14 25.23 -18.42
C PRO A 267 8.80 25.94 -18.20
N ALA A 268 8.04 25.48 -17.20
CA ALA A 268 6.80 26.14 -16.81
C ALA A 268 7.09 27.56 -16.32
N GLY A 269 6.79 28.57 -17.14
CA GLY A 269 7.02 29.97 -16.80
C GLY A 269 7.19 30.97 -17.93
N GLU A 270 7.17 30.59 -19.20
CA GLU A 270 7.14 31.57 -20.31
C GLU A 270 5.87 31.40 -21.13
N GLU A 271 4.93 32.32 -20.90
CA GLU A 271 3.80 32.58 -21.79
C GLU A 271 4.31 33.02 -23.17
N SER A 272 3.69 32.50 -24.22
CA SER A 272 3.68 33.10 -25.56
C SER A 272 2.27 33.00 -26.12
#